data_AF-A0A099I0N6-F1
#
_entry.id   AF-A0A099I0N6-F1
#
_cell.length_a   1.000
_cell.length_b   1.000
_cell.length_c   1.000
_cell.angle_alpha   90.00
_cell.angle_beta   90.00
_cell.angle_gamma   90.00
#
_symmetry.space_group_name_H-M   'P 1'
#
loop_
_entity.id
_entity.type
_entity.pdbx_description
1 polymer ?
#
loop_
_entity_poly.entity_id
_entity_poly.type
_entity_poly.pdbx_seq_one_letter_code
_entity_poly.pdbx_strand_id
1 'polypeptide(L)'
;MRFYSPKNFKKGRHVGGMFRWIDIAVLGVGSLIFIPMMIILLMGDSVNIPLLLIVALLYGIVVLLIQSFPPIYHNFMMFFYLQYLYITRQKKYIWGGIVKYEEKEE
;
A
#
# COMPACT_ATOMS: atom_id res chain seq x y z
N MET A 1 -2.37 22.22 -0.52
CA MET A 1 -1.16 22.04 -1.35
C MET A 1 -1.45 21.03 -2.45
N ARG A 2 -1.47 21.44 -3.73
CA ARG A 2 -1.57 20.51 -4.88
C ARG A 2 -0.16 20.14 -5.32
N PHE A 3 0.23 18.88 -5.14
CA PHE A 3 1.53 18.37 -5.61
C PHE A 3 1.39 17.93 -7.07
N TYR A 4 1.88 18.73 -8.02
CA TYR A 4 1.93 18.36 -9.43
C TYR A 4 3.16 17.50 -9.69
N SER A 5 3.02 16.18 -9.55
CA SER A 5 4.03 15.24 -10.06
C SER A 5 3.99 15.25 -11.59
N PRO A 6 5.12 15.44 -12.29
CA PRO A 6 5.18 15.31 -13.75
C PRO A 6 4.63 13.95 -14.19
N LYS A 7 3.85 13.91 -15.29
CA LYS A 7 3.24 12.68 -15.82
C LYS A 7 4.25 11.55 -16.03
N ASN A 8 5.48 11.89 -16.38
CA ASN A 8 6.55 10.94 -16.66
C ASN A 8 7.22 10.37 -15.39
N PHE A 9 7.01 10.97 -14.22
CA PHE A 9 7.64 10.53 -12.97
C PHE A 9 7.15 9.15 -12.49
N LYS A 10 5.97 8.70 -12.95
CA LYS A 10 5.33 7.43 -12.55
C LYS A 10 5.36 6.35 -13.63
N LYS A 11 5.88 6.63 -14.83
CA LYS A 11 5.84 5.70 -15.97
C LYS A 11 6.85 4.56 -15.75
N GLY A 12 6.40 3.31 -15.91
CA GLY A 12 7.26 2.11 -15.91
C GLY A 12 7.65 1.52 -14.54
N ARG A 13 7.28 2.14 -13.42
CA ARG A 13 7.65 1.64 -12.07
C ARG A 13 6.71 0.55 -11.53
N HIS A 14 5.48 0.48 -12.04
CA HIS A 14 4.42 -0.39 -11.53
C HIS A 14 4.01 -1.41 -12.58
N VAL A 15 3.81 -2.65 -12.15
CA VAL A 15 3.25 -3.74 -12.94
C VAL A 15 1.81 -3.39 -13.30
N GLY A 16 1.49 -3.41 -14.60
CA GLY A 16 0.20 -2.98 -15.12
C GLY A 16 -0.17 -1.53 -14.80
N GLY A 17 0.80 -0.69 -14.41
CA GLY A 17 0.55 0.68 -13.95
C GLY A 17 -0.13 0.80 -12.58
N MET A 18 -0.39 -0.32 -11.90
CA MET A 18 -1.24 -0.38 -10.70
C MET A 18 -0.66 -1.09 -9.49
N PHE A 19 0.35 -1.96 -9.63
CA PHE A 19 0.92 -2.69 -8.50
C PHE A 19 2.44 -2.62 -8.49
N ARG A 20 3.05 -2.56 -7.31
CA ARG A 20 4.50 -2.78 -7.17
C ARG A 20 4.79 -4.28 -7.10
N TRP A 21 6.02 -4.67 -7.42
CA TRP A 21 6.46 -6.07 -7.30
C TRP A 21 6.23 -6.67 -5.91
N ILE A 22 6.47 -5.89 -4.85
CA ILE A 22 6.23 -6.34 -3.49
C ILE A 22 4.75 -6.53 -3.18
N ASP A 23 3.86 -5.76 -3.82
CA ASP A 23 2.42 -5.91 -3.63
C ASP A 23 1.96 -7.24 -4.25
N ILE A 24 2.51 -7.59 -5.43
CA ILE A 24 2.27 -8.89 -6.07
C ILE A 24 2.83 -10.03 -5.22
N ALA A 25 4.03 -9.88 -4.67
CA ALA A 25 4.63 -10.91 -3.82
C ALA A 25 3.81 -11.17 -2.55
N VAL A 26 3.36 -10.10 -1.88
CA VAL A 26 2.51 -10.22 -0.67
C VAL A 26 1.16 -10.85 -1.00
N LEU A 27 0.53 -10.45 -2.11
CA LEU A 27 -0.74 -11.07 -2.54
C LEU A 27 -0.52 -12.55 -2.88
N GLY A 28 0.50 -12.86 -3.67
CA GLY A 28 0.79 -14.21 -4.13
C GLY A 28 1.10 -15.16 -2.98
N VAL A 29 2.00 -14.78 -2.06
CA VAL A 29 2.34 -15.60 -0.89
C VAL A 29 1.15 -15.72 0.05
N GLY A 30 0.42 -14.63 0.29
CA GLY A 30 -0.79 -14.64 1.11
C GLY A 30 -1.85 -15.59 0.55
N SER A 31 -2.18 -15.48 -0.73
CA SER A 31 -3.16 -16.34 -1.40
C SER A 31 -2.71 -17.81 -1.40
N LEU A 32 -1.43 -18.09 -1.61
CA LEU A 32 -0.88 -19.45 -1.60
C LEU A 32 -1.00 -20.14 -0.23
N ILE A 33 -0.98 -19.38 0.87
CA ILE A 33 -1.11 -19.93 2.23
C ILE A 33 -2.57 -19.97 2.67
N PHE A 34 -3.28 -18.84 2.58
CA PHE A 34 -4.61 -18.68 3.18
C PHE A 34 -5.70 -19.41 2.40
N ILE A 35 -5.65 -19.44 1.05
CA ILE A 35 -6.70 -20.11 0.26
C ILE A 35 -6.71 -21.63 0.53
N PRO A 36 -5.57 -22.36 0.46
CA PRO A 36 -5.57 -23.78 0.81
C PRO A 36 -5.98 -24.03 2.26
N MET A 37 -5.55 -23.19 3.19
CA MET A 37 -5.95 -23.31 4.60
C MET A 37 -7.47 -23.19 4.77
N MET A 38 -8.11 -22.23 4.10
CA MET A 38 -9.57 -22.09 4.14
C MET A 38 -10.28 -23.30 3.49
N ILE A 39 -9.76 -23.82 2.37
CA ILE A 39 -10.32 -25.01 1.72
C ILE A 39 -10.26 -26.21 2.67
N ILE A 40 -9.11 -26.47 3.30
CA ILE A 40 -8.94 -27.59 4.25
C ILE A 40 -9.93 -27.46 5.42
N LEU A 41 -10.11 -26.25 5.97
CA LEU A 41 -11.05 -26.02 7.07
C LEU A 41 -12.52 -26.23 6.68
N LEU A 42 -12.87 -25.96 5.42
CA LEU A 42 -14.22 -26.16 4.89
C LEU A 42 -14.52 -27.62 4.53
N MET A 43 -13.49 -28.40 4.20
CA MET A 43 -13.63 -29.82 3.82
C MET A 43 -13.69 -30.78 5.02
N GLY A 44 -13.46 -30.30 6.24
CA GLY A 44 -13.54 -31.13 7.43
C GLY A 44 -14.98 -31.56 7.76
N ASP A 45 -15.13 -32.74 8.38
CA ASP A 45 -16.43 -33.31 8.78
C ASP A 45 -17.27 -32.36 9.66
N SER A 46 -16.58 -31.50 10.42
CA SER A 46 -17.18 -30.38 11.15
C SER A 46 -16.39 -29.10 10.87
N VAL A 47 -17.06 -28.06 10.39
CA VAL A 47 -16.42 -26.77 10.12
C VAL A 47 -16.19 -26.00 11.43
N ASN A 48 -14.92 -25.72 11.74
CA ASN A 48 -14.57 -24.85 12.86
C ASN A 48 -14.75 -23.37 12.46
N ILE A 49 -15.95 -22.85 12.68
CA ILE A 49 -16.34 -21.49 12.28
C ILE A 49 -15.45 -20.40 12.91
N PRO A 50 -15.13 -20.42 14.23
CA PRO A 50 -14.21 -19.42 14.79
C PRO A 50 -12.85 -19.39 14.10
N LEU A 51 -12.25 -20.55 13.85
CA LEU A 51 -10.96 -20.64 13.18
C LEU A 51 -11.05 -20.14 11.72
N LEU A 52 -12.09 -20.53 11.00
CA LEU A 52 -12.34 -20.07 9.63
C LEU A 52 -12.45 -18.54 9.56
N LEU A 53 -13.15 -17.91 10.51
CA LEU A 53 -13.29 -16.45 10.56
C LEU A 53 -11.95 -15.75 10.83
N ILE A 54 -11.11 -16.31 11.71
CA ILE A 54 -9.76 -15.77 11.97
C ILE A 54 -8.92 -15.84 10.70
N VAL A 55 -8.90 -16.98 10.01
CA VAL A 55 -8.15 -17.17 8.76
C VAL A 55 -8.66 -16.22 7.68
N ALA A 56 -9.98 -16.09 7.53
CA ALA A 56 -10.60 -15.16 6.59
C ALA A 56 -10.25 -13.70 6.90
N LEU A 57 -10.27 -13.30 8.17
CA LEU A 57 -9.89 -11.96 8.60
C LEU A 57 -8.43 -11.66 8.27
N LEU A 58 -7.52 -12.59 8.57
CA LEU A 58 -6.09 -12.43 8.26
C LEU A 58 -5.86 -12.29 6.75
N TYR A 59 -6.54 -13.09 5.94
CA TYR A 59 -6.48 -12.94 4.48
C TYR A 59 -7.10 -11.62 4.00
N GLY A 60 -8.22 -11.20 4.61
CA GLY A 60 -8.85 -9.91 4.35
C GLY A 60 -7.89 -8.73 4.61
N ILE A 61 -7.05 -8.81 5.66
CA ILE A 61 -6.02 -7.80 5.93
C ILE A 61 -4.98 -7.78 4.79
N VAL A 62 -4.54 -8.93 4.28
CA VAL A 62 -3.61 -9.00 3.14
C VAL A 62 -4.21 -8.31 1.91
N VAL A 63 -5.46 -8.61 1.59
CA VAL A 63 -6.17 -7.99 0.46
C VAL A 63 -6.32 -6.48 0.67
N LEU A 64 -6.73 -6.05 1.87
CA LEU A 64 -6.88 -4.64 2.22
C LEU A 64 -5.57 -3.87 2.08
N LEU A 65 -4.44 -4.44 2.51
CA LEU A 65 -3.13 -3.79 2.40
C LEU A 65 -2.73 -3.49 0.95
N ILE A 66 -3.20 -4.29 0.01
CA ILE A 66 -2.85 -4.24 -1.42
C ILE A 66 -3.88 -3.45 -2.22
N GLN A 67 -5.11 -3.32 -1.70
CA GLN A 67 -6.18 -2.57 -2.32
C GLN A 67 -5.75 -1.13 -2.61
N SER A 68 -6.10 -0.66 -3.81
CA SER A 68 -5.85 0.70 -4.25
C SER A 68 -6.44 1.73 -3.27
N PHE A 69 -5.63 2.70 -2.85
CA PHE A 69 -6.05 3.77 -1.92
C PHE A 69 -5.90 5.18 -2.55
N PRO A 70 -6.68 5.49 -3.60
CA PRO A 70 -6.62 6.78 -4.29
C PRO A 70 -7.07 7.95 -3.40
N PRO A 71 -6.64 9.20 -3.67
CA PRO A 71 -5.87 9.64 -4.85
C PRO A 71 -4.36 9.83 -4.62
N ILE A 72 -3.91 9.87 -3.36
CA ILE A 72 -2.54 10.25 -3.00
C ILE A 72 -1.64 9.02 -2.85
N TYR A 73 -2.16 7.97 -2.23
CA TYR A 73 -1.41 6.76 -1.94
C TYR A 73 -1.69 5.69 -2.98
N HIS A 74 -0.75 4.76 -3.11
CA HIS A 74 -0.91 3.65 -4.04
C HIS A 74 -1.86 2.60 -3.47
N ASN A 75 -1.58 2.17 -2.25
CA ASN A 75 -2.35 1.21 -1.46
C ASN A 75 -2.16 1.49 0.04
N PHE A 76 -2.89 0.77 0.88
CA PHE A 76 -2.81 0.90 2.34
C PHE A 76 -1.43 0.55 2.89
N MET A 77 -0.72 -0.43 2.30
CA MET A 77 0.65 -0.78 2.71
C MET A 77 1.60 0.41 2.55
N MET A 78 1.55 1.10 1.41
CA MET A 78 2.35 2.30 1.15
C MET A 78 1.99 3.44 2.11
N PHE A 79 0.69 3.60 2.42
CA PHE A 79 0.22 4.57 3.40
C PHE A 79 0.87 4.33 4.77
N PHE A 80 0.74 3.12 5.33
CA PHE A 80 1.30 2.81 6.65
C PHE A 80 2.82 2.90 6.68
N TYR A 81 3.50 2.48 5.62
CA TYR A 81 4.96 2.62 5.52
C TYR A 81 5.40 4.11 5.57
N LEU A 82 4.68 5.01 4.90
CA LEU A 82 4.99 6.44 4.97
C LEU A 82 4.73 7.02 6.36
N GLN A 83 3.65 6.60 7.03
CA GLN A 83 3.39 7.03 8.41
C GLN A 83 4.51 6.56 9.34
N TYR A 84 4.93 5.30 9.23
CA TYR A 84 6.05 4.75 9.98
C TYR A 84 7.34 5.55 9.75
N LEU A 85 7.69 5.82 8.49
CA LEU A 85 8.87 6.63 8.15
C LEU A 85 8.78 8.05 8.72
N TYR A 86 7.61 8.67 8.67
CA TYR A 86 7.41 10.04 9.14
C TYR A 86 7.58 10.15 10.66
N ILE A 87 7.12 9.15 11.41
CA ILE A 87 7.23 9.11 12.86
C ILE A 87 8.67 8.79 13.30
N THR A 88 9.36 7.90 12.58
CA THR A 88 10.68 7.39 12.97
C THR A 88 11.86 8.23 12.50
N ARG A 89 11.72 8.98 11.40
CA ARG A 89 12.82 9.79 10.86
C ARG A 89 12.93 11.14 11.54
N GLN A 90 14.16 11.52 11.90
CA GLN A 90 14.47 12.87 12.33
C GLN A 90 14.20 13.86 11.18
N LYS A 91 13.36 14.86 11.44
CA LYS A 91 12.94 15.86 10.46
C LYS A 91 14.05 16.92 10.34
N LYS A 92 15.06 16.66 9.51
CA LYS A 92 16.04 17.69 9.14
C LYS A 92 15.44 18.54 8.03
N TYR A 93 14.98 19.74 8.38
CA TYR A 93 14.57 20.73 7.40
C TYR A 93 15.83 21.34 6.78
N ILE A 94 16.02 21.09 5.49
CA ILE A 94 17.07 21.75 4.71
C ILE A 94 16.52 23.14 4.36
N TRP A 95 17.12 24.19 4.91
CA TRP A 95 16.78 25.56 4.53
C TRP A 95 17.22 25.82 3.08
N GLY A 96 16.27 26.17 2.21
CA GLY A 96 16.50 26.30 0.76
C GLY A 96 16.90 27.70 0.29
N GLY A 97 17.20 28.63 1.20
CA GLY A 97 17.44 30.04 0.85
C GLY A 97 16.17 30.91 0.86
N ILE A 98 16.35 32.20 0.56
CA ILE A 98 15.26 33.15 0.31
C ILE A 98 14.97 33.12 -1.19
N VAL A 99 13.76 32.71 -1.57
CA VAL A 99 13.28 32.84 -2.96
C VAL A 99 12.79 34.28 -3.13
N LYS A 100 13.51 35.09 -3.93
CA LYS A 100 12.96 36.35 -4.44
C LYS A 100 11.91 35.98 -5.48
N TYR A 101 10.65 36.25 -5.19
CA TYR A 101 9.61 36.22 -6.20
C TYR A 101 9.86 37.42 -7.12
N GLU A 102 10.08 37.17 -8.41
CA GLU A 102 10.10 38.24 -9.41
C GLU A 102 8.72 38.92 -9.38
N GLU A 103 8.72 40.24 -9.16
CA GLU A 103 7.51 41.04 -9.31
C GLU A 103 7.04 40.86 -10.75
N LYS A 104 5.78 40.42 -10.91
CA LYS A 104 5.15 40.42 -12.22
C LYS A 104 5.06 41.88 -12.66
N GLU A 105 5.75 42.23 -13.74
CA GLU A 105 5.46 43.47 -14.47
C GLU A 105 3.97 43.42 -14.88
N GLU A 106 3.20 44.40 -14.39
CA GLU A 106 1.77 44.58 -14.66
C GLU A 106 1.49 44.93 -16.14
#